data_AF-A0A4Z0E7M8-F1
#
_entry.id   AF-A0A4Z0E7M8-F1
#
_cell.length_a   1.000
_cell.length_b   1.000
_cell.length_c   1.000
_cell.angle_alpha   90.00
_cell.angle_beta   90.00
_cell.angle_gamma   90.00
#
_symmetry.space_group_name_H-M   'P 1'
#
loop_
_entity.id
_entity.type
_entity.pdbx_description
1 polymer ?
#
loop_
_entity_poly.entity_id
_entity_poly.type
_entity_poly.pdbx_seq_one_letter_code
_entity_poly.pdbx_strand_id
1 'polypeptide(L)'
;MTRETGRAATRTMHLSLKAGERVYINGAVVRVDRKVALELMNDATFLLEGHVLQAEEATTPLRQLYFAAQTMLITPAQAGPARSLYALIEEGILAVTTEPAIREGLAAAQALVEAGRAFEALKLIRGLYATEATLLGPLAPLPEVPPAALVPSARSGQRRRPRPRPALSSDKA
;
A
#
# COMPACT_ATOMS: atom_id res chain seq x y z
N MET A 1 29.62 -46.75 -25.69
CA MET A 1 28.36 -46.22 -25.11
C MET A 1 28.62 -44.82 -24.59
N THR A 2 28.58 -43.85 -25.49
CA THR A 2 28.75 -42.42 -25.22
C THR A 2 27.38 -41.87 -24.81
N ARG A 3 27.23 -41.42 -23.56
CA ARG A 3 26.06 -40.64 -23.14
C ARG A 3 26.45 -39.17 -23.23
N GLU A 4 25.91 -38.49 -24.24
CA GLU A 4 25.86 -37.03 -24.30
C GLU A 4 25.06 -36.52 -23.10
N THR A 5 25.75 -35.91 -22.15
CA THR A 5 25.11 -35.12 -21.10
C THR A 5 24.61 -33.84 -21.75
N GLY A 6 23.31 -33.80 -22.06
CA GLY A 6 22.64 -32.61 -22.56
C GLY A 6 22.92 -31.42 -21.64
N ARG A 7 23.64 -30.43 -22.16
CA ARG A 7 23.85 -29.13 -21.53
C ARG A 7 22.49 -28.45 -21.40
N ALA A 8 21.94 -28.39 -20.19
CA ALA A 8 20.81 -27.51 -19.91
C ALA A 8 21.22 -26.10 -20.34
N ALA A 9 20.50 -25.52 -21.30
CA ALA A 9 20.78 -24.17 -21.76
C ALA A 9 20.61 -23.21 -20.58
N THR A 10 21.73 -22.72 -20.03
CA THR A 10 21.72 -21.66 -19.03
C THR A 10 21.00 -20.47 -19.65
N ARG A 11 19.80 -20.17 -19.15
CA ARG A 11 18.97 -19.09 -19.68
C ARG A 11 19.57 -17.77 -19.19
N THR A 12 20.49 -17.22 -19.96
CA THR A 12 21.09 -15.91 -19.68
C THR A 12 20.07 -14.81 -19.96
N MET A 13 19.90 -13.92 -18.99
CA MET A 13 19.02 -12.76 -19.11
C MET A 13 19.86 -11.50 -19.29
N HIS A 14 19.58 -10.74 -20.34
CA HIS A 14 20.25 -9.47 -20.60
C HIS A 14 19.34 -8.30 -20.22
N LEU A 15 19.86 -7.38 -19.43
CA LEU A 15 19.20 -6.14 -19.04
C LEU A 15 20.04 -4.94 -19.45
N SER A 16 19.42 -3.93 -20.04
CA SER A 16 20.07 -2.65 -20.33
C SER A 16 19.60 -1.59 -19.36
N LEU A 17 20.55 -0.91 -18.70
CA LEU A 17 20.28 0.18 -17.77
C LEU A 17 20.83 1.49 -18.35
N LYS A 18 20.09 2.58 -18.15
CA LYS A 18 20.53 3.94 -18.48
C LYS A 18 21.39 4.51 -17.35
N ALA A 19 22.13 5.56 -17.65
CA ALA A 19 22.91 6.30 -16.65
C ALA A 19 22.01 6.76 -15.49
N GLY A 20 22.42 6.45 -14.25
CA GLY A 20 21.69 6.79 -13.03
C GLY A 20 20.56 5.82 -12.65
N GLU A 21 20.22 4.85 -13.49
CA GLU A 21 19.12 3.91 -13.26
C GLU A 21 19.48 2.87 -12.20
N ARG A 22 18.47 2.50 -11.39
CA ARG A 22 18.60 1.46 -10.36
C ARG A 22 17.90 0.17 -10.75
N VAL A 23 18.48 -0.96 -10.36
CA VAL A 23 17.86 -2.28 -10.42
C VAL A 23 17.97 -2.96 -9.06
N TYR A 24 16.89 -3.60 -8.65
CA TYR A 24 16.79 -4.40 -7.45
C TYR A 24 16.94 -5.87 -7.86
N ILE A 25 17.92 -6.60 -7.33
CA ILE A 25 18.20 -7.99 -7.71
C ILE A 25 18.41 -8.79 -6.43
N ASN A 26 17.54 -9.76 -6.14
CA ASN A 26 17.60 -10.60 -4.93
C ASN A 26 17.79 -9.78 -3.62
N GLY A 27 17.28 -8.55 -3.58
CA GLY A 27 17.44 -7.60 -2.48
C GLY A 27 18.71 -6.75 -2.43
N ALA A 28 19.63 -6.93 -3.38
CA ALA A 28 20.66 -5.96 -3.64
C ALA A 28 20.14 -4.83 -4.53
N VAL A 29 20.54 -3.59 -4.24
CA VAL A 29 20.26 -2.43 -5.10
C VAL A 29 21.53 -2.09 -5.87
N VAL A 30 21.45 -2.15 -7.20
CA VAL A 30 22.56 -1.82 -8.10
C VAL A 30 22.20 -0.53 -8.83
N ARG A 31 23.06 0.48 -8.74
CA ARG A 31 22.96 1.73 -9.50
C ARG A 31 24.11 1.82 -10.47
N VAL A 32 23.82 2.23 -11.71
CA VAL A 32 24.84 2.42 -12.74
C VAL A 32 25.09 3.92 -12.96
N ASP A 33 26.34 4.29 -13.23
CA ASP A 33 26.76 5.67 -13.50
C ASP A 33 26.60 6.08 -14.97
N ARG A 34 26.64 5.09 -15.87
CA ARG A 34 26.48 5.24 -17.32
C ARG A 34 25.61 4.14 -17.91
N LYS A 35 25.29 4.25 -19.20
CA LYS A 35 24.55 3.20 -19.91
C LYS A 35 25.38 1.91 -19.96
N VAL A 36 24.84 0.82 -19.42
CA VAL A 36 25.48 -0.50 -19.39
C VAL A 36 24.49 -1.60 -19.72
N ALA A 37 25.01 -2.73 -20.23
CA ALA A 37 24.28 -3.97 -20.34
C ALA A 37 24.77 -4.92 -19.25
N LEU A 38 23.86 -5.43 -18.43
CA LEU A 38 24.11 -6.45 -17.42
C LEU A 38 23.62 -7.80 -17.96
N GLU A 39 24.43 -8.83 -17.79
CA GLU A 39 24.06 -10.20 -18.10
C GLU A 39 24.01 -10.99 -16.79
N LEU A 40 22.84 -11.58 -16.53
CA LEU A 40 22.61 -12.45 -15.39
C LEU A 40 22.83 -13.89 -15.84
N MET A 41 23.88 -14.52 -15.30
CA MET A 41 24.28 -15.90 -15.62
C MET A 41 23.46 -16.95 -14.87
N ASN A 42 22.54 -16.52 -14.01
CA ASN A 42 21.66 -17.35 -13.20
C ASN A 42 20.23 -16.81 -13.25
N ASP A 43 19.26 -17.65 -12.89
CA ASP A 43 17.92 -17.19 -12.61
C ASP A 43 17.96 -16.22 -11.44
N ALA A 44 17.52 -14.99 -11.68
CA ALA A 44 17.53 -13.93 -10.70
C ALA A 44 16.17 -13.23 -10.69
N THR A 45 15.69 -12.94 -9.48
CA THR A 45 14.50 -12.11 -9.31
C THR A 45 14.95 -10.66 -9.33
N PHE A 46 14.40 -9.87 -10.25
CA PHE A 46 14.76 -8.47 -10.37
C PHE A 46 13.56 -7.54 -10.57
N LEU A 47 13.74 -6.28 -10.19
CA LEU A 47 12.79 -5.21 -10.43
C LEU A 47 13.55 -3.94 -10.83
N LEU A 48 13.14 -3.33 -11.94
CA LEU A 48 13.67 -2.04 -12.39
C LEU A 48 13.08 -0.90 -11.58
N GLU A 49 13.84 0.19 -11.43
CA GLU A 49 13.41 1.40 -10.71
C GLU A 49 12.03 1.92 -11.14
N GLY A 50 11.73 1.93 -12.44
CA GLY A 50 10.42 2.39 -12.94
C GLY A 50 9.22 1.52 -12.51
N HIS A 51 9.47 0.31 -12.02
CA HIS A 51 8.45 -0.58 -11.48
C HIS A 51 8.44 -0.59 -9.94
N VAL A 52 9.36 0.12 -9.29
CA VAL A 52 9.45 0.21 -7.84
C VAL A 52 8.57 1.37 -7.38
N LEU A 53 7.55 1.04 -6.59
CA LEU A 53 6.70 2.02 -5.92
C LEU A 53 7.38 2.44 -4.62
N GLN A 54 7.52 3.75 -4.39
CA GLN A 54 7.99 4.30 -3.12
C GLN A 54 6.88 4.26 -2.06
N ALA A 55 7.26 4.24 -0.78
CA ALA A 55 6.31 4.16 0.32
C ALA A 55 5.33 5.35 0.33
N GLU A 56 5.82 6.53 -0.03
CA GLU A 56 5.04 7.77 -0.10
C GLU A 56 4.02 7.76 -1.24
N GLU A 57 4.25 6.94 -2.27
CA GLU A 57 3.32 6.77 -3.39
C GLU A 57 2.23 5.73 -3.12
N ALA A 58 2.33 4.97 -2.02
CA ALA A 58 1.36 3.96 -1.62
C ALA A 58 0.11 4.57 -0.96
N THR A 59 -0.53 5.51 -1.66
CA THR A 59 -1.64 6.32 -1.15
C THR A 59 -3.03 5.69 -1.36
N THR A 60 -3.14 4.68 -2.23
CA THR A 60 -4.40 3.97 -2.49
C THR A 60 -4.31 2.50 -2.03
N PRO A 61 -5.43 1.84 -1.71
CA PRO A 61 -5.42 0.44 -1.28
C PRO A 61 -4.68 -0.51 -2.24
N LEU A 62 -4.91 -0.43 -3.55
CA LEU A 62 -4.19 -1.28 -4.52
C LEU A 62 -2.70 -0.94 -4.61
N ARG A 63 -2.31 0.32 -4.40
CA ARG A 63 -0.91 0.72 -4.34
C ARG A 63 -0.22 0.19 -3.09
N GLN A 64 -0.91 0.19 -1.95
CA GLN A 64 -0.43 -0.44 -0.72
C GLN A 64 -0.28 -1.96 -0.90
N LEU A 65 -1.25 -2.60 -1.53
CA LEU A 65 -1.19 -4.02 -1.87
C LEU A 65 0.01 -4.34 -2.80
N TYR A 66 0.21 -3.51 -3.83
CA TYR A 66 1.37 -3.58 -4.72
C TYR A 66 2.68 -3.45 -3.94
N PHE A 67 2.76 -2.49 -3.02
CA PHE A 67 3.95 -2.28 -2.19
C PHE A 67 4.27 -3.50 -1.31
N ALA A 68 3.25 -4.15 -0.75
CA ALA A 68 3.43 -5.39 0.01
C ALA A 68 3.96 -6.52 -0.88
N ALA A 69 3.37 -6.73 -2.06
CA ALA A 69 3.84 -7.73 -3.04
C ALA A 69 5.26 -7.42 -3.56
N GLN A 70 5.58 -6.15 -3.77
CA GLN A 70 6.91 -5.71 -4.15
C GLN A 70 7.91 -6.05 -3.06
N THR A 71 7.57 -5.81 -1.79
CA THR A 71 8.44 -6.13 -0.66
C THR A 71 8.74 -7.63 -0.58
N MET A 72 7.74 -8.48 -0.86
CA MET A 72 7.97 -9.94 -0.98
C MET A 72 8.98 -10.30 -2.08
N LEU A 73 8.99 -9.55 -3.18
CA LEU A 73 9.87 -9.78 -4.33
C LEU A 73 11.30 -9.26 -4.09
N ILE A 74 11.45 -8.06 -3.53
CA ILE A 74 12.74 -7.37 -3.46
C ILE A 74 13.39 -7.46 -2.08
N THR A 75 12.69 -7.82 -1.01
CA THR A 75 13.27 -7.90 0.34
C THR A 75 12.97 -9.27 0.95
N PRO A 76 13.78 -10.31 0.64
CA PRO A 76 13.51 -11.68 1.09
C PRO A 76 13.37 -11.81 2.61
N ALA A 77 14.14 -11.05 3.37
CA ALA A 77 14.07 -11.01 4.83
C ALA A 77 12.71 -10.54 5.37
N GLN A 78 12.00 -9.71 4.60
CA GLN A 78 10.69 -9.15 4.97
C GLN A 78 9.53 -9.87 4.29
N ALA A 79 9.77 -10.95 3.54
CA ALA A 79 8.74 -11.63 2.76
C ALA A 79 7.59 -12.18 3.64
N GLY A 80 7.89 -12.70 4.83
CA GLY A 80 6.87 -13.17 5.77
C GLY A 80 5.91 -12.05 6.23
N PRO A 81 6.42 -11.00 6.89
CA PRO A 81 5.60 -9.84 7.27
C PRO A 81 4.88 -9.18 6.08
N ALA A 82 5.53 -9.09 4.92
CA ALA A 82 4.93 -8.53 3.71
C ALA A 82 3.77 -9.38 3.18
N ARG A 83 3.85 -10.71 3.28
CA ARG A 83 2.74 -11.61 2.93
C ARG A 83 1.55 -11.41 3.88
N SER A 84 1.80 -11.28 5.18
CA SER A 84 0.73 -10.99 6.16
C SER A 84 0.06 -9.64 5.89
N LEU A 85 0.85 -8.61 5.59
CA LEU A 85 0.33 -7.29 5.23
C LEU A 85 -0.48 -7.33 3.93
N TYR A 86 0.00 -8.06 2.92
CA TYR A 86 -0.71 -8.25 1.67
C TYR A 86 -2.10 -8.85 1.89
N ALA A 87 -2.18 -9.96 2.64
CA ALA A 87 -3.45 -10.62 2.93
C ALA A 87 -4.44 -9.70 3.67
N LEU A 88 -3.93 -8.92 4.64
CA LEU A 88 -4.75 -7.96 5.38
C LEU A 88 -5.33 -6.87 4.48
N ILE A 89 -4.51 -6.30 3.59
CA ILE A 89 -4.95 -5.26 2.65
C ILE A 89 -5.95 -5.85 1.65
N GLU A 90 -5.66 -7.03 1.10
CA GLU A 90 -6.55 -7.72 0.16
C GLU A 90 -7.94 -7.96 0.78
N GLU A 91 -7.99 -8.52 1.98
CA GLU A 91 -9.23 -8.74 2.73
C GLU A 91 -9.99 -7.43 2.93
N GLY A 92 -9.29 -6.36 3.33
CA GLY A 92 -9.87 -5.02 3.48
C GLY A 92 -10.50 -4.49 2.19
N ILE A 93 -9.83 -4.66 1.04
CA ILE A 93 -10.36 -4.23 -0.26
C ILE A 93 -11.60 -5.05 -0.62
N LEU A 94 -11.53 -6.39 -0.50
CA LEU A 94 -12.62 -7.30 -0.84
C LEU A 94 -13.85 -7.13 0.06
N ALA A 95 -13.67 -6.63 1.29
CA ALA A 95 -14.77 -6.33 2.20
C ALA A 95 -15.59 -5.11 1.77
N VAL A 96 -14.98 -4.13 1.08
CA VAL A 96 -15.63 -2.84 0.76
C VAL A 96 -16.01 -2.69 -0.71
N THR A 97 -15.27 -3.31 -1.64
CA THR A 97 -15.54 -3.14 -3.08
C THR A 97 -16.56 -4.16 -3.58
N THR A 98 -17.48 -3.77 -4.46
CA THR A 98 -18.34 -4.72 -5.19
C THR A 98 -17.94 -4.87 -6.65
N GLU A 99 -16.91 -4.14 -7.10
CA GLU A 99 -16.46 -4.10 -8.49
C GLU A 99 -15.90 -5.47 -8.94
N PRO A 100 -16.55 -6.16 -9.90
CA PRO A 100 -16.12 -7.49 -10.34
C PRO A 100 -14.69 -7.51 -10.87
N ALA A 101 -14.28 -6.50 -11.64
CA ALA A 101 -12.95 -6.44 -12.22
C ALA A 101 -11.84 -6.42 -11.15
N ILE A 102 -12.06 -5.72 -10.03
CA ILE A 102 -11.12 -5.70 -8.91
C ILE A 102 -11.13 -7.04 -8.19
N ARG A 103 -12.32 -7.61 -7.90
CA ARG A 103 -12.44 -8.89 -7.18
C ARG A 103 -11.76 -10.03 -7.94
N GLU A 104 -12.00 -10.14 -9.25
CA GLU A 104 -11.38 -11.15 -10.11
C GLU A 104 -9.86 -10.92 -10.23
N GLY A 105 -9.46 -9.67 -10.43
CA GLY A 105 -8.04 -9.31 -10.52
C GLY A 105 -7.25 -9.61 -9.24
N LEU A 106 -7.84 -9.36 -8.07
CA LEU A 106 -7.24 -9.68 -6.78
C LEU A 106 -7.13 -11.18 -6.55
N ALA A 107 -8.19 -11.94 -6.82
CA ALA A 107 -8.15 -13.40 -6.71
C ALA A 107 -7.04 -14.02 -7.60
N ALA A 108 -6.88 -13.51 -8.83
CA ALA A 108 -5.81 -13.92 -9.73
C ALA A 108 -4.42 -13.51 -9.22
N ALA A 109 -4.28 -12.30 -8.68
CA ALA A 109 -3.02 -11.83 -8.11
C ALA A 109 -2.60 -12.67 -6.89
N GLN A 110 -3.54 -13.00 -6.02
CA GLN A 110 -3.30 -13.85 -4.84
C GLN A 110 -2.83 -15.25 -5.24
N ALA A 111 -3.47 -15.87 -6.23
CA ALA A 111 -3.01 -17.15 -6.77
C ALA A 111 -1.57 -17.10 -7.29
N LEU A 112 -1.16 -15.99 -7.91
CA LEU A 112 0.22 -15.78 -8.37
C LEU A 112 1.20 -15.58 -7.22
N VAL A 113 0.82 -14.85 -6.17
CA VAL A 113 1.64 -14.65 -4.97
C VAL A 113 1.89 -16.00 -4.27
N GLU A 114 0.86 -16.82 -4.10
CA GLU A 114 0.97 -18.15 -3.51
C GLU A 114 1.81 -19.10 -4.37
N ALA A 115 1.74 -18.96 -5.70
CA ALA A 115 2.60 -19.69 -6.62
C ALA A 115 4.06 -19.17 -6.70
N GLY A 116 4.44 -18.16 -5.90
CA GLY A 116 5.77 -17.54 -5.92
C GLY A 116 6.04 -16.66 -7.15
N ARG A 117 5.00 -16.34 -7.94
CA ARG A 117 5.07 -15.52 -9.16
C ARG A 117 4.73 -14.06 -8.87
N ALA A 118 5.34 -13.50 -7.82
CA ALA A 118 5.02 -12.16 -7.31
C ALA A 118 5.18 -11.04 -8.37
N PHE A 119 6.14 -11.15 -9.29
CA PHE A 119 6.29 -10.16 -10.38
C PHE A 119 5.06 -10.10 -11.31
N GLU A 120 4.41 -11.25 -11.55
CA GLU A 120 3.20 -11.29 -12.37
C GLU A 120 2.00 -10.75 -11.61
N ALA A 121 1.93 -11.01 -10.30
CA ALA A 121 0.95 -10.38 -9.43
C ALA A 121 1.07 -8.84 -9.47
N LEU A 122 2.29 -8.30 -9.43
CA LEU A 122 2.52 -6.84 -9.57
C LEU A 122 1.94 -6.29 -10.88
N LYS A 123 2.12 -6.99 -12.00
CA LYS A 123 1.54 -6.57 -13.29
C LYS A 123 0.01 -6.54 -13.26
N LEU A 124 -0.62 -7.57 -12.68
CA LEU A 124 -2.07 -7.61 -12.54
C LEU A 124 -2.56 -6.45 -11.67
N ILE A 125 -1.99 -6.29 -10.47
CA ILE A 125 -2.40 -5.24 -9.52
C ILE A 125 -2.25 -3.85 -10.16
N ARG A 126 -1.15 -3.59 -10.88
CA ARG A 126 -0.94 -2.32 -11.57
C ARG A 126 -1.97 -2.07 -12.66
N GLY A 127 -2.46 -3.12 -13.34
CA GLY A 127 -3.54 -3.02 -14.32
C GLY A 127 -4.88 -2.58 -13.71
N LEU A 128 -5.10 -2.82 -12.43
CA LEU A 128 -6.34 -2.47 -11.72
C LEU A 128 -6.37 -1.01 -11.24
N TYR A 129 -5.26 -0.28 -11.30
CA TYR A 129 -5.17 1.11 -10.80
C TYR A 129 -6.16 2.07 -11.47
N ALA A 130 -6.41 1.91 -12.77
CA ALA A 130 -7.36 2.75 -13.49
C ALA A 130 -8.80 2.54 -13.01
N THR A 131 -9.16 1.29 -12.72
CA THR A 131 -10.46 0.91 -12.18
C THR A 131 -10.63 1.47 -10.77
N GLU A 132 -9.64 1.29 -9.89
CA GLU A 132 -9.68 1.86 -8.53
C GLU A 132 -9.78 3.38 -8.54
N ALA A 133 -9.01 4.07 -9.40
CA ALA A 133 -9.08 5.52 -9.51
C ALA A 133 -10.48 6.01 -9.93
N THR A 134 -11.19 5.22 -10.74
CA THR A 134 -12.57 5.50 -11.13
C THR A 134 -13.53 5.32 -9.95
N LEU A 135 -13.32 4.31 -9.10
CA LEU A 135 -14.15 4.04 -7.92
C LEU A 135 -13.94 5.04 -6.78
N LEU A 136 -12.68 5.44 -6.53
CA LEU A 136 -12.37 6.44 -5.51
C LEU A 136 -12.87 7.83 -5.89
N GLY A 137 -13.10 8.07 -7.19
CA GLY A 137 -13.47 9.37 -7.74
C GLY A 137 -12.34 10.41 -7.55
N PRO A 138 -12.54 11.66 -8.02
CA PRO A 138 -11.70 12.76 -7.57
C PRO A 138 -11.86 12.84 -6.05
N LEU A 139 -10.75 12.90 -5.32
CA LEU A 139 -10.76 13.27 -3.90
C LEU A 139 -11.54 14.59 -3.82
N ALA A 140 -12.80 14.55 -3.40
CA ALA A 140 -13.53 15.77 -3.11
C ALA A 140 -12.67 16.52 -2.10
N PRO A 141 -12.33 17.80 -2.34
CA PRO A 141 -11.55 18.55 -1.36
C PRO A 141 -12.27 18.40 -0.02
N LEU A 142 -11.52 17.98 1.00
CA LEU A 142 -12.03 17.94 2.37
C LEU A 142 -12.75 19.27 2.60
N PRO A 143 -13.98 19.28 3.16
CA PRO A 143 -14.62 20.53 3.48
C PRO A 143 -13.63 21.33 4.32
N GLU A 144 -13.13 22.46 3.79
CA GLU A 144 -12.34 23.39 4.56
C GLU A 144 -13.19 23.73 5.78
N VAL A 145 -12.81 23.22 6.95
CA VAL A 145 -13.46 23.60 8.19
C VAL A 145 -13.12 25.07 8.34
N PRO A 146 -14.07 26.01 8.20
CA PRO A 146 -13.75 27.41 8.32
C PRO A 146 -13.22 27.62 9.75
N PRO A 147 -12.18 28.45 9.94
CA PRO A 147 -11.53 28.66 11.25
C PRO A 147 -12.50 29.17 12.34
N ALA A 148 -13.74 29.53 11.97
CA ALA A 148 -14.82 29.89 12.88
C ALA A 148 -15.39 28.71 13.73
N ALA A 149 -15.01 27.45 13.48
CA ALA A 149 -15.44 26.33 14.33
C ALA A 149 -14.67 26.21 15.67
N LEU A 150 -13.63 27.02 15.88
CA LEU A 150 -12.84 27.11 17.11
C LEU A 150 -13.27 28.30 17.99
N VAL A 151 -14.59 28.56 18.09
CA VAL A 151 -15.10 29.49 19.10
C VAL A 151 -15.24 28.73 20.43
N PRO A 152 -14.55 29.14 21.51
CA PRO A 152 -14.81 28.57 22.82
C PRO A 152 -16.25 28.91 23.22
N SER A 153 -17.07 27.90 23.47
CA SER A 153 -18.42 28.07 24.00
C SER A 153 -18.34 28.83 25.33
N ALA A 154 -18.70 30.11 25.32
CA ALA A 154 -18.87 30.89 26.52
C ALA A 154 -20.03 30.28 27.32
N ARG A 155 -19.69 29.63 28.44
CA ARG A 155 -20.62 29.05 29.40
C ARG A 155 -21.72 30.05 29.77
N SER A 156 -22.93 29.80 29.29
CA SER A 156 -24.17 30.43 29.72
C SER A 156 -24.55 29.92 31.12
N GLY A 157 -23.93 30.50 32.15
CA GLY A 157 -24.30 30.30 33.55
C GLY A 157 -25.60 31.01 33.89
N GLN A 158 -26.74 30.41 33.55
CA GLN A 158 -28.05 30.85 34.00
C GLN A 158 -28.18 30.58 35.52
N ARG A 159 -27.82 31.57 36.35
CA ARG A 159 -28.04 31.54 37.80
C ARG A 159 -29.55 31.61 38.10
N ARG A 160 -30.19 30.45 38.26
CA ARG A 160 -31.53 30.35 38.87
C ARG A 160 -31.44 30.79 40.34
N ARG A 161 -32.18 31.83 40.71
CA ARG A 161 -32.35 32.29 42.11
C ARG A 161 -33.14 31.25 42.92
N PRO A 162 -32.74 30.91 44.15
CA PRO A 162 -33.65 30.35 45.14
C PRO A 162 -34.30 31.48 45.97
N ARG A 163 -35.63 31.40 46.16
CA ARG A 163 -36.40 32.26 47.07
C ARG A 163 -36.08 31.91 48.54
N PRO A 164 -35.87 32.88 49.45
CA PRO A 164 -35.82 32.59 50.88
C PRO A 164 -37.24 32.42 51.47
N ARG A 165 -37.38 31.40 52.34
CA ARG A 165 -38.59 31.10 53.14
C ARG A 165 -38.75 32.10 54.30
N PRO A 166 -39.98 32.36 54.79
CA PRO A 166 -40.22 33.30 55.88
C PRO A 166 -39.73 32.76 57.23
N ALA A 167 -39.19 33.65 58.07
CA ALA A 167 -38.74 33.36 59.42
C ALA A 167 -39.91 33.44 60.42
N LEU A 168 -40.06 32.41 61.25
CA LEU A 168 -40.83 32.44 62.49
C LEU A 168 -39.96 33.10 63.57
N SER A 169 -40.43 34.19 64.16
CA SER A 169 -39.91 34.69 65.44
C SER A 169 -40.96 34.49 66.52
N SER A 170 -40.64 33.67 67.51
CA SER A 170 -41.29 33.63 68.80
C SER A 170 -40.19 33.78 69.85
N ASP A 171 -40.17 34.90 70.57
CA ASP A 171 -39.78 34.90 71.97
C ASP A 171 -40.44 36.07 72.73
N LYS A 172 -40.98 35.72 73.91
CA LYS A 172 -41.29 36.51 75.12
C LYS A 172 -42.25 37.71 75.09
N ALA A 173 -43.45 37.48 75.64
CA ALA A 173 -43.79 37.89 77.02
C ALA A 173 -44.70 36.83 77.65
#